data_AF-A0A9N8N4R7-F1
#
_entry.id   AF-A0A9N8N4R7-F1
#
_cell.length_a   1.000
_cell.length_b   1.000
_cell.length_c   1.000
_cell.angle_alpha   90.00
_cell.angle_beta   90.00
_cell.angle_gamma   90.00
#
_symmetry.space_group_name_H-M   'P 1'
#
loop_
_entity.id
_entity.type
_entity.pdbx_description
1 polymer ?
#
loop_
_entity_poly.entity_id
_entity_poly.type
_entity_poly.pdbx_seq_one_letter_code
_entity_poly.pdbx_strand_id
1 'polypeptide(L)'
;MLRTVHLVTSANGAGKAALFHVLTDTLPSSEGKIIFDSRDLTHEPDHNRVRRGVVRSFQVTTLLANLSARKKLAATSCCRQC
;
A
#
# COMPACT_ATOMS: atom_id res chain seq x y z
N MET A 1 14.95 11.17 -13.04
CA MET A 1 13.72 10.51 -12.54
C MET A 1 12.99 11.50 -11.65
N LEU A 2 11.92 12.12 -12.13
CA LEU A 2 11.18 13.13 -11.36
C LEU A 2 10.39 12.41 -10.25
N ARG A 3 10.54 12.87 -9.00
CA ARG A 3 9.70 12.40 -7.89
C ARG A 3 8.43 13.23 -7.88
N THR A 4 7.29 12.61 -8.14
CA THR A 4 5.98 13.26 -8.07
C THR A 4 5.27 12.88 -6.77
N VAL A 5 4.58 13.85 -6.17
CA VAL A 5 3.72 13.63 -5.00
C VAL A 5 2.30 13.94 -5.42
N HIS A 6 1.42 12.96 -5.27
CA HIS A 6 0.01 13.08 -5.62
C HIS A 6 -0.83 13.18 -4.35
N LEU A 7 -1.79 14.11 -4.34
CA LEU A 7 -2.73 14.29 -3.24
C LEU A 7 -4.13 13.86 -3.69
N VAL A 8 -4.75 12.96 -2.92
CA VAL A 8 -6.16 12.57 -3.11
C VAL A 8 -6.97 13.18 -1.97
N THR A 9 -7.89 14.10 -2.29
CA THR A 9 -8.79 14.74 -1.34
C THR A 9 -10.24 14.34 -1.59
N SER A 10 -10.95 13.97 -0.54
CA SER A 10 -12.38 13.64 -0.59
C SER A 10 -13.00 13.86 0.80
N ALA A 11 -14.33 14.00 0.88
CA ALA A 11 -15.04 13.95 2.15
C ALA A 11 -14.89 12.57 2.85
N ASN A 12 -15.11 12.52 4.16
CA ASN A 12 -15.18 11.25 4.89
C ASN A 12 -16.33 10.40 4.34
N GLY A 13 -16.06 9.12 4.08
CA GLY A 13 -17.04 8.20 3.49
C GLY A 13 -17.12 8.22 1.96
N ALA A 14 -16.45 9.15 1.27
CA ALA A 14 -16.46 9.23 -0.20
C ALA A 14 -15.63 8.14 -0.91
N GLY A 15 -15.06 7.18 -0.18
CA GLY A 15 -14.34 6.04 -0.77
C GLY A 15 -12.81 6.17 -0.88
N LYS A 16 -12.17 7.24 -0.41
CA LYS A 16 -10.69 7.36 -0.42
C LYS A 16 -10.00 6.19 0.30
N ALA A 17 -10.54 5.73 1.43
CA ALA A 17 -10.00 4.55 2.10
C ALA A 17 -10.14 3.30 1.23
N ALA A 18 -11.31 3.09 0.62
CA ALA A 18 -11.57 1.97 -0.29
C ALA A 18 -10.61 1.98 -1.49
N LEU A 19 -10.33 3.15 -2.07
CA LEU A 19 -9.32 3.31 -3.12
C LEU A 19 -7.96 2.76 -2.68
N PHE A 20 -7.46 3.17 -1.51
CA PHE A 20 -6.18 2.65 -1.00
C PHE A 20 -6.24 1.15 -0.71
N HIS A 21 -7.39 0.62 -0.30
CA HIS A 21 -7.55 -0.81 -0.08
C HIS A 21 -7.49 -1.63 -1.38
N VAL A 22 -8.05 -1.11 -2.47
CA VAL A 22 -7.99 -1.71 -3.81
C VAL A 22 -6.58 -1.64 -4.41
N LEU A 23 -5.90 -0.50 -4.25
CA LEU A 23 -4.51 -0.33 -4.71
C LEU A 23 -3.53 -1.27 -4.00
N THR A 24 -3.86 -1.73 -2.78
CA THR A 24 -3.01 -2.64 -1.99
C THR A 24 -3.59 -4.02 -1.79
N ASP A 25 -4.51 -4.45 -2.66
CA ASP A 25 -5.04 -5.83 -2.66
C ASP A 25 -5.75 -6.28 -1.35
N THR A 26 -6.08 -5.34 -0.47
CA THR A 26 -6.86 -5.62 0.76
C THR A 26 -8.37 -5.58 0.51
N LEU A 27 -8.78 -5.11 -0.66
CA LEU A 27 -10.15 -5.18 -1.18
C LEU A 27 -10.04 -5.47 -2.69
N PRO A 28 -10.66 -6.52 -3.23
CA PRO A 28 -10.58 -6.81 -4.66
C PRO A 28 -11.28 -5.73 -5.48
N SER A 29 -10.72 -5.41 -6.64
CA SER A 29 -11.37 -4.54 -7.63
C SER A 29 -12.57 -5.27 -8.23
N SER A 30 -13.74 -4.62 -8.24
CA SER A 30 -14.92 -5.14 -8.92
C SER A 30 -14.80 -4.97 -10.44
N GLU A 31 -14.28 -3.83 -10.89
CA GLU A 31 -14.10 -3.46 -12.29
C GLU A 31 -12.92 -2.47 -12.44
N GLY A 32 -12.40 -2.35 -13.67
CA GLY A 32 -11.28 -1.47 -14.00
C GLY A 32 -9.92 -2.17 -13.95
N LYS A 33 -8.84 -1.39 -14.03
CA LYS A 33 -7.46 -1.90 -14.02
C LYS A 33 -6.53 -1.06 -13.15
N ILE A 34 -5.62 -1.73 -12.45
CA ILE A 34 -4.52 -1.09 -11.72
C ILE A 34 -3.26 -1.29 -12.53
N ILE A 35 -2.73 -0.21 -13.13
CA ILE A 35 -1.52 -0.27 -13.95
C ILE A 35 -0.36 0.39 -13.21
N PHE A 36 0.76 -0.34 -13.08
CA PHE A 36 2.01 0.17 -12.54
C PHE A 36 3.18 -0.28 -13.41
N ASP A 37 4.00 0.67 -13.84
CA ASP A 37 5.15 0.40 -14.73
C ASP A 37 4.77 -0.45 -15.97
N SER A 38 3.68 -0.07 -16.63
CA SER A 38 3.09 -0.78 -17.78
C SER A 38 2.61 -2.21 -17.51
N ARG A 39 2.49 -2.62 -16.25
CA ARG A 39 1.99 -3.94 -15.84
C ARG A 39 0.63 -3.84 -15.16
N ASP A 40 -0.21 -4.83 -15.44
CA ASP A 40 -1.51 -4.98 -14.81
C ASP A 40 -1.34 -5.68 -13.45
N LEU A 41 -1.61 -4.95 -12.37
CA LEU A 41 -1.56 -5.43 -10.99
C LEU A 41 -2.94 -5.84 -10.44
N THR A 42 -4.02 -5.77 -11.25
CA THR A 42 -5.41 -5.80 -10.75
C THR A 42 -5.72 -7.00 -9.86
N HIS A 43 -5.16 -8.16 -10.18
CA HIS A 43 -5.30 -9.41 -9.42
C HIS A 43 -3.97 -9.93 -8.85
N GLU A 44 -2.95 -9.07 -8.80
CA GLU A 44 -1.66 -9.45 -8.24
C GLU A 44 -1.69 -9.32 -6.70
N PRO A 45 -1.26 -10.35 -5.94
CA PRO A 45 -1.34 -10.31 -4.50
C PRO A 45 -0.38 -9.27 -3.87
N ASP A 46 -0.74 -8.73 -2.71
CA ASP A 46 0.00 -7.64 -2.02
C ASP A 46 1.52 -7.86 -1.94
N HIS A 47 1.97 -9.06 -1.53
CA HIS A 47 3.41 -9.37 -1.42
C HIS A 47 4.16 -9.20 -2.75
N ASN A 48 3.52 -9.53 -3.87
CA ASN A 48 4.12 -9.33 -5.20
C ASN A 48 4.13 -7.85 -5.59
N ARG A 49 3.11 -7.06 -5.22
CA ARG A 49 3.10 -5.60 -5.42
C ARG A 49 4.23 -4.92 -4.65
N VAL A 50 4.50 -5.36 -3.42
CA VAL A 50 5.61 -4.87 -2.58
C VAL A 50 6.97 -5.14 -3.21
N ARG A 51 7.20 -6.35 -3.74
CA ARG A 51 8.43 -6.70 -4.48
C ARG A 51 8.65 -5.84 -5.72
N ARG A 52 7.57 -5.29 -6.30
CA ARG A 52 7.62 -4.34 -7.43
C ARG A 52 7.82 -2.88 -7.00
N GLY A 53 7.79 -2.58 -5.70
CA GLY A 53 7.99 -1.24 -5.16
C GLY A 53 6.71 -0.48 -4.85
N VAL A 54 5.53 -1.11 -4.92
CA VAL A 54 4.26 -0.51 -4.49
C VAL A 54 4.05 -0.85 -3.00
N VAL A 55 4.12 0.15 -2.13
CA VAL A 55 4.05 -0.05 -0.66
C VAL A 55 3.10 0.96 -0.04
N ARG A 56 2.31 0.52 0.94
CA ARG A 56 1.42 1.38 1.74
C ARG A 56 1.90 1.50 3.18
N SER A 57 1.85 2.72 3.68
CA SER A 57 1.94 3.01 5.12
C SER A 57 0.54 3.01 5.72
N PHE A 58 0.38 2.40 6.89
CA PHE A 58 -0.88 2.38 7.63
C PHE A 58 -0.87 3.49 8.69
N GLN A 59 -2.00 4.20 8.84
CA GLN A 59 -2.14 5.28 9.84
C GLN A 59 -2.11 4.77 11.29
N VAL A 60 -2.36 3.48 11.52
CA VAL A 60 -2.35 2.89 12.86
C VAL A 60 -1.12 1.99 13.01
N THR A 61 -0.13 2.46 13.78
CA THR A 61 1.13 1.74 14.07
C THR A 61 1.08 0.87 15.33
N THR A 62 -0.10 0.67 15.92
CA THR A 62 -0.26 -0.01 17.22
C THR A 62 0.08 -1.50 17.19
N LEU A 63 0.16 -2.12 16.00
CA LEU A 63 0.48 -3.54 15.81
C LEU A 63 1.81 -3.98 16.45
N LEU A 64 2.71 -3.04 16.73
CA LEU A 64 4.01 -3.31 17.34
C LEU A 64 4.23 -2.49 18.61
N ALA A 65 3.17 -2.19 19.39
CA ALA A 65 3.21 -1.27 20.53
C ALA A 65 4.42 -1.51 21.48
N ASN A 66 4.76 -2.77 21.72
CA ASN A 66 5.82 -3.19 22.65
C ASN A 66 7.24 -3.24 22.03
N LEU A 67 7.40 -2.86 20.75
CA LEU A 67 8.71 -2.77 20.10
C LEU A 67 9.27 -1.35 20.15
N SER A 68 10.58 -1.25 20.39
CA SER A 68 11.32 0.01 20.20
C SER A 68 11.24 0.46 18.75
N ALA A 69 11.38 1.77 18.50
CA ALA A 69 11.29 2.36 17.16
C ALA A 69 12.21 1.67 16.13
N ARG A 70 13.44 1.33 16.52
CA ARG A 70 14.40 0.61 15.67
C ARG A 70 13.91 -0.79 15.29
N LYS A 71 13.29 -1.51 16.23
CA LYS A 71 12.73 -2.85 15.97
C LYS A 71 11.49 -2.79 15.07
N LYS A 72 10.66 -1.75 15.20
CA LYS A 72 9.53 -1.49 14.27
C LYS A 72 10.02 -1.28 12.84
N LEU A 73 11.03 -0.42 12.67
CA LEU A 73 11.61 -0.16 11.36
C LEU A 73 12.22 -1.41 10.73
N ALA A 74 12.95 -2.22 11.52
CA ALA A 74 13.53 -3.48 11.07
C ALA A 74 12.47 -4.52 10.67
N ALA A 75 11.36 -4.61 11.41
CA ALA A 75 10.25 -5.48 11.06
C ALA A 75 9.56 -5.05 9.77
N THR A 76 9.32 -3.74 9.58
CA THR A 76 8.73 -3.20 8.35
C THR A 76 9.68 -3.32 7.15
N SER A 77 11.00 -3.22 7.35
CA SER A 77 11.97 -3.45 6.27
C SER A 77 12.00 -4.90 5.79
N CYS A 78 11.73 -5.87 6.67
CA CYS A 78 11.64 -7.28 6.30
C CYS A 78 10.49 -7.53 5.29
N CYS A 79 9.36 -6.83 5.40
CA CYS A 79 8.29 -6.90 4.40
C CYS A 79 8.71 -6.43 2.99
N ARG A 80 9.78 -5.61 2.84
CA ARG A 80 10.35 -5.32 1.51
C ARG A 80 11.15 -6.48 0.91
N GLN A 81 11.49 -7.49 1.71
CA GLN A 81 12.31 -8.64 1.33
C GLN A 81 11.53 -9.95 1.23
N CYS A 82 10.24 -9.95 1.61
CA CYS A 82 9.33 -11.06 1.40
C CYS A 82 8.72 -11.06 0.00
#